data_AF-A0A5C6C697-F1
#
_entry.id   AF-A0A5C6C697-F1
#
_cell.length_a   1.000
_cell.length_b   1.000
_cell.length_c   1.000
_cell.angle_alpha   90.00
_cell.angle_beta   90.00
_cell.angle_gamma   90.00
#
_symmetry.space_group_name_H-M   'P 1'
#
loop_
_entity.id
_entity.type
_entity.pdbx_description
1 polymer ?
#
loop_
_entity_poly.entity_id
_entity_poly.type
_entity_poly.pdbx_seq_one_letter_code
_entity_poly.pdbx_strand_id
1 'polypeptide(L)'
;MPASQPGPGSKKTGGKLLSGKTRTSAIRAAVALRTAAASLARSNCALGAFFRRLRSRLGSPKAITATAHKLAKIVYGMLNYGKEYVDVGNEYYEQQYQERASKNLEKRAAALNFRVVFNELAGA
;
A
#
# COMPACT_ATOMS: atom_id res chain seq x y z
N MET A 1 -17.61 39.09 10.59
CA MET A 1 -16.77 37.99 10.06
C MET A 1 -17.62 36.73 9.93
N PRO A 2 -18.01 36.26 8.74
CA PRO A 2 -18.71 34.98 8.61
C PRO A 2 -17.71 33.83 8.74
N ALA A 3 -18.00 32.90 9.65
CA ALA A 3 -17.24 31.68 9.86
C ALA A 3 -17.12 30.86 8.56
N SER A 4 -15.89 30.44 8.21
CA SER A 4 -15.63 29.65 7.00
C SER A 4 -16.44 28.35 7.05
N GLN A 5 -17.37 28.16 6.11
CA GLN A 5 -18.06 26.89 5.99
C GLN A 5 -17.06 25.78 5.63
N PRO A 6 -17.02 24.68 6.39
CA PRO A 6 -16.21 23.53 6.02
C PRO A 6 -16.82 22.87 4.78
N GLY A 7 -16.00 22.67 3.73
CA GLY A 7 -16.40 21.97 2.52
C GLY A 7 -16.93 20.56 2.81
N PRO A 8 -17.79 20.03 1.92
CA PRO A 8 -18.52 18.79 2.15
C PRO A 8 -17.56 17.60 2.33
N GLY A 9 -17.49 17.07 3.57
CA GLY A 9 -16.75 15.85 3.90
C GLY A 9 -15.80 15.95 5.09
N SER A 10 -15.49 17.15 5.59
CA SER A 10 -14.63 17.31 6.77
C SER A 10 -15.45 17.74 7.99
N LYS A 11 -16.00 16.77 8.74
CA LYS A 11 -16.56 17.04 10.07
C LYS A 11 -15.41 17.33 11.05
N LYS A 12 -15.09 18.61 11.21
CA LYS A 12 -14.13 19.12 12.21
C LYS A 12 -14.93 19.87 13.26
N THR A 13 -14.83 19.45 14.52
CA THR A 13 -15.36 20.22 15.67
C THR A 13 -14.26 20.28 16.72
N GLY A 14 -13.97 21.47 17.25
CA GLY A 14 -12.96 21.67 18.29
C GLY A 14 -11.52 21.27 17.89
N GLY A 15 -11.14 21.46 16.62
CA GLY A 15 -9.79 21.16 16.13
C GLY A 15 -9.47 19.67 15.90
N LYS A 16 -10.41 18.76 16.21
CA LYS A 16 -10.24 17.31 16.01
C LYS A 16 -11.02 16.83 14.79
N LEU A 17 -10.38 15.96 14.00
CA LEU A 17 -11.04 15.29 12.87
C LEU A 17 -11.95 14.19 13.43
N LEU A 18 -13.26 14.36 13.35
CA LEU A 18 -14.22 13.43 13.95
C LEU A 18 -14.39 12.13 13.16
N SER A 19 -13.97 12.11 11.89
CA SER A 19 -14.04 10.92 11.05
C SER A 19 -12.97 10.94 9.96
N GLY A 20 -12.09 9.95 9.96
CA GLY A 20 -11.17 9.61 8.86
C GLY A 20 -11.66 8.42 8.04
N LYS A 21 -12.97 8.09 8.12
CA LYS A 21 -13.50 6.89 7.46
C LYS A 21 -13.52 7.10 5.95
N THR A 22 -12.95 6.15 5.22
CA THR A 22 -12.96 6.14 3.75
C THR A 22 -14.41 6.28 3.27
N ARG A 23 -14.69 7.28 2.42
CA ARG A 23 -16.02 7.46 1.81
C ARG A 23 -16.41 6.19 1.07
N THR A 24 -17.60 5.68 1.36
CA THR A 24 -18.23 4.64 0.54
C THR A 24 -18.54 5.26 -0.82
N SER A 25 -17.70 4.99 -1.82
CA SER A 25 -17.93 5.45 -3.19
C SER A 25 -18.61 4.34 -3.99
N ALA A 26 -19.72 4.67 -4.66
CA ALA A 26 -20.47 3.76 -5.54
C ALA A 26 -19.77 3.52 -6.90
N ILE A 27 -18.43 3.71 -6.94
CA ILE A 27 -17.65 3.61 -8.17
C ILE A 27 -17.53 2.12 -8.51
N ARG A 28 -18.19 1.70 -9.59
CA ARG A 28 -18.17 0.31 -10.09
C ARG A 28 -16.74 -0.19 -10.27
N ALA A 29 -15.85 0.65 -10.80
CA ALA A 29 -14.43 0.32 -10.95
C ALA A 29 -13.74 0.02 -9.61
N ALA A 30 -14.06 0.75 -8.53
CA ALA A 30 -13.48 0.49 -7.22
C ALA A 30 -13.99 -0.85 -6.64
N VAL A 31 -15.23 -1.24 -6.91
CA VAL A 31 -15.75 -2.56 -6.53
C VAL A 31 -15.04 -3.66 -7.32
N ALA A 32 -14.94 -3.52 -8.64
CA ALA A 32 -14.23 -4.46 -9.51
C ALA A 32 -12.76 -4.64 -9.12
N LEU A 33 -12.07 -3.55 -8.77
CA LEU A 33 -10.68 -3.60 -8.32
C LEU A 33 -10.54 -4.28 -6.95
N ARG A 34 -11.51 -4.14 -6.05
CA ARG A 34 -11.51 -4.85 -4.77
C ARG A 34 -11.81 -6.34 -4.93
N THR A 35 -12.73 -6.72 -5.81
CA THR A 35 -13.01 -8.13 -6.09
C THR A 35 -11.81 -8.80 -6.78
N ALA A 36 -11.17 -8.11 -7.73
CA ALA A 36 -9.89 -8.55 -8.31
C ALA A 36 -8.79 -8.66 -7.24
N ALA A 37 -8.64 -7.67 -6.36
CA ALA A 37 -7.68 -7.75 -5.27
C ALA A 37 -7.93 -8.93 -4.32
N ALA A 38 -9.19 -9.31 -4.10
CA ALA A 38 -9.54 -10.47 -3.27
C ALA A 38 -9.23 -11.80 -3.97
N SER A 39 -9.40 -11.91 -5.29
CA SER A 39 -9.04 -13.13 -6.04
C SER A 39 -7.52 -13.35 -6.11
N LEU A 40 -6.73 -12.26 -6.10
CA LEU A 40 -5.27 -12.31 -6.02
C LEU A 40 -4.74 -13.00 -4.75
N ALA A 41 -5.56 -13.13 -3.70
CA ALA A 41 -5.17 -13.83 -2.48
C ALA A 41 -4.68 -15.27 -2.75
N ARG A 42 -5.27 -15.94 -3.75
CA ARG A 42 -4.93 -17.30 -4.15
C ARG A 42 -4.00 -17.38 -5.38
N SER A 43 -3.64 -16.25 -5.96
CA SER A 43 -2.83 -16.21 -7.19
C SER A 43 -1.33 -16.18 -6.88
N ASN A 44 -0.55 -16.86 -7.72
CA ASN A 44 0.91 -16.92 -7.64
C ASN A 44 1.54 -15.81 -8.51
N CYS A 45 1.33 -14.55 -8.12
CA CYS A 45 1.94 -13.38 -8.75
C CYS A 45 2.49 -12.43 -7.69
N ALA A 46 3.30 -11.44 -8.09
CA ALA A 46 3.91 -10.46 -7.19
C ALA A 46 2.86 -9.70 -6.35
N LEU A 47 1.71 -9.40 -6.94
CA LEU A 47 0.60 -8.74 -6.24
C LEU A 47 -0.10 -9.65 -5.23
N GLY A 48 -0.19 -10.96 -5.51
CA GLY A 48 -0.70 -11.94 -4.55
C GLY A 48 0.24 -12.10 -3.35
N ALA A 49 1.55 -12.15 -3.57
CA ALA A 49 2.54 -12.15 -2.49
C ALA A 49 2.49 -10.88 -1.64
N PHE A 50 2.29 -9.71 -2.26
CA PHE A 50 2.05 -8.45 -1.54
C PHE A 50 0.79 -8.50 -0.68
N PHE A 51 -0.32 -9.03 -1.23
CA PHE A 51 -1.58 -9.18 -0.50
C PHE A 51 -1.42 -10.06 0.74
N ARG A 52 -0.78 -11.23 0.61
CA ARG A 52 -0.55 -12.16 1.73
C ARG A 52 0.25 -11.52 2.87
N ARG A 53 1.32 -10.78 2.52
CA ARG A 53 2.14 -10.02 3.49
C ARG A 53 1.35 -8.91 4.19
N LEU A 54 0.51 -8.17 3.46
CA LEU A 54 -0.34 -7.16 4.08
C LEU A 54 -1.41 -7.79 4.97
N ARG A 55 -1.97 -8.93 4.55
CA ARG A 55 -3.01 -9.64 5.29
C ARG A 55 -2.49 -10.11 6.65
N SER A 56 -1.28 -10.65 6.72
CA SER A 56 -0.67 -11.06 8.00
C SER A 56 -0.39 -9.89 8.93
N ARG A 57 -0.05 -8.71 8.40
CA ARG A 57 0.31 -7.53 9.22
C ARG A 57 -0.88 -6.66 9.65
N LEU A 58 -1.87 -6.46 8.77
CA LEU A 58 -2.93 -5.44 8.94
C LEU A 58 -4.34 -6.02 8.98
N GLY A 59 -4.51 -7.30 8.64
CA GLY A 59 -5.81 -7.95 8.49
C GLY A 59 -6.42 -7.80 7.09
N SER A 60 -7.41 -8.66 6.80
CA SER A 60 -8.00 -8.83 5.46
C SER A 60 -8.56 -7.53 4.84
N PRO A 61 -9.40 -6.72 5.54
CA PRO A 61 -10.05 -5.56 4.91
C PRO A 61 -9.05 -4.48 4.47
N LYS A 62 -8.00 -4.27 5.27
CA LYS A 62 -6.92 -3.30 4.97
C LYS A 62 -6.04 -3.81 3.83
N ALA A 63 -5.76 -5.10 3.79
CA ALA A 63 -4.99 -5.73 2.71
C ALA A 63 -5.69 -5.62 1.35
N ILE A 64 -7.00 -5.87 1.30
CA ILE A 64 -7.80 -5.74 0.05
C ILE A 64 -7.73 -4.30 -0.46
N THR A 65 -7.99 -3.33 0.41
CA THR A 65 -8.03 -1.91 0.03
C THR A 65 -6.67 -1.43 -0.48
N ALA A 66 -5.58 -1.79 0.20
CA ALA A 66 -4.23 -1.42 -0.22
C ALA A 66 -3.82 -2.09 -1.54
N THR A 67 -4.20 -3.35 -1.74
CA THR A 67 -3.91 -4.09 -2.99
C THR A 67 -4.71 -3.53 -4.16
N ALA A 68 -5.99 -3.21 -3.95
CA ALA A 68 -6.82 -2.52 -4.94
C ALA A 68 -6.24 -1.14 -5.31
N HIS A 69 -5.71 -0.39 -4.34
CA HIS A 69 -5.04 0.89 -4.62
C HIS A 69 -3.76 0.71 -5.46
N LYS A 70 -2.97 -0.34 -5.17
CA LYS A 70 -1.77 -0.67 -5.96
C LYS A 70 -2.14 -1.05 -7.40
N LEU A 71 -3.17 -1.88 -7.58
CA LEU A 71 -3.74 -2.20 -8.89
C LEU A 71 -4.23 -0.95 -9.63
N ALA A 72 -4.96 -0.07 -8.96
CA ALA A 72 -5.46 1.16 -9.57
C ALA A 72 -4.33 2.05 -10.11
N LYS A 73 -3.21 2.17 -9.37
CA LYS A 73 -2.04 2.92 -9.83
C LYS A 73 -1.39 2.30 -11.06
N ILE A 74 -1.31 0.97 -11.11
CA ILE A 74 -0.79 0.25 -12.26
C ILE A 74 -1.69 0.52 -13.47
N VAL A 75 -3.00 0.27 -13.34
CA VAL A 75 -3.97 0.47 -14.42
C VAL A 75 -3.98 1.92 -14.91
N TYR A 76 -3.96 2.89 -13.99
CA TYR A 76 -3.87 4.31 -14.35
C TYR A 76 -2.58 4.60 -15.13
N GLY A 77 -1.45 4.04 -14.69
CA GLY A 77 -0.18 4.20 -15.39
C GLY A 77 -0.17 3.59 -16.79
N MET A 78 -0.80 2.42 -16.95
CA MET A 78 -0.95 1.75 -18.25
C MET A 78 -1.82 2.58 -19.19
N LEU A 79 -2.97 3.07 -18.70
CA LEU A 79 -3.92 3.83 -19.51
C LEU A 79 -3.38 5.21 -19.91
N ASN A 80 -2.71 5.92 -19.00
CA ASN A 80 -2.26 7.28 -19.27
C ASN A 80 -0.90 7.36 -19.97
N TYR A 81 0.00 6.41 -19.72
CA TYR A 81 1.35 6.45 -20.27
C TYR A 81 1.64 5.34 -21.29
N GLY A 82 0.64 4.51 -21.63
CA GLY A 82 0.78 3.42 -22.59
C GLY A 82 1.80 2.35 -22.18
N LYS A 83 2.16 2.29 -20.89
CA LYS A 83 3.15 1.33 -20.39
C LYS A 83 2.53 -0.06 -20.32
N GLU A 84 3.17 -1.03 -20.94
CA GLU A 84 2.79 -2.43 -20.80
C GLU A 84 3.04 -2.89 -19.37
N TYR A 85 2.09 -3.63 -18.79
CA TYR A 85 2.29 -4.25 -17.50
C TYR A 85 3.15 -5.50 -17.68
N VAL A 86 4.45 -5.32 -17.46
CA VAL A 86 5.37 -6.44 -17.30
C VAL A 86 5.31 -6.87 -15.83
N ASP A 87 4.74 -8.04 -15.56
CA ASP A 87 4.88 -8.67 -14.25
C ASP A 87 6.34 -9.08 -14.10
N VAL A 88 7.16 -8.18 -13.55
CA VAL A 88 8.60 -8.37 -13.33
C VAL A 88 8.91 -9.51 -12.32
N GLY A 89 7.88 -10.24 -11.90
CA GLY A 89 7.96 -11.36 -10.99
C GLY A 89 7.93 -10.95 -9.52
N ASN A 90 7.68 -11.93 -8.65
CA ASN A 90 7.74 -11.73 -7.20
C ASN A 90 9.13 -11.21 -6.76
N GLU A 91 10.18 -11.71 -7.41
CA GLU A 91 11.59 -11.49 -7.04
C GLU A 91 12.02 -10.03 -7.14
N TYR A 92 11.66 -9.33 -8.22
CA TYR A 92 11.99 -7.90 -8.38
C TYR A 92 11.36 -7.03 -7.29
N TYR A 93 10.09 -7.29 -6.96
CA TYR A 93 9.41 -6.59 -5.88
C TYR A 93 9.91 -6.97 -4.49
N GLU A 94 10.45 -8.18 -4.34
CA GLU A 94 11.05 -8.68 -3.11
C GLU A 94 12.40 -8.00 -2.84
N GLN A 95 13.26 -7.88 -3.84
CA GLN A 95 14.52 -7.13 -3.75
C GLN A 95 14.27 -5.66 -3.37
N GLN A 96 13.35 -4.98 -4.05
CA GLN A 96 13.04 -3.58 -3.77
C GLN A 96 12.39 -3.41 -2.38
N TYR A 97 11.70 -4.44 -1.88
CA TYR A 97 11.17 -4.44 -0.53
C TYR A 97 12.27 -4.63 0.52
N GLN A 98 13.20 -5.56 0.31
CA GLN A 98 14.35 -5.77 1.18
C GLN A 98 15.19 -4.49 1.28
N GLU A 99 15.43 -3.82 0.16
CA GLU A 99 16.16 -2.54 0.12
C GLU A 99 15.44 -1.43 0.90
N ARG A 100 14.11 -1.40 0.87
CA ARG A 100 13.33 -0.45 1.69
C ARG A 100 13.35 -0.84 3.17
N ALA A 101 13.35 -2.13 3.48
CA ALA A 101 13.41 -2.62 4.83
C ALA A 101 14.76 -2.30 5.47
N SER A 102 15.87 -2.53 4.76
CA SER A 102 17.23 -2.18 5.20
C SER A 102 17.36 -0.68 5.44
N LYS A 103 16.96 0.16 4.47
CA LYS A 103 16.95 1.64 4.62
C LYS A 103 16.10 2.10 5.81
N ASN A 104 14.96 1.47 6.07
CA ASN A 104 14.16 1.80 7.24
C ASN A 104 14.82 1.35 8.55
N LEU A 105 15.54 0.23 8.54
CA LEU A 105 16.30 -0.26 9.69
C LEU A 105 17.45 0.71 10.03
N GLU A 106 18.22 1.13 9.02
CA GLU A 106 19.27 2.14 9.15
C GLU A 106 18.75 3.44 9.73
N LYS A 107 17.62 3.95 9.20
CA LYS A 107 16.98 5.17 9.72
C LYS A 107 16.57 5.04 11.19
N ARG A 108 16.02 3.89 11.59
CA ARG A 108 15.62 3.65 12.98
C ARG A 108 16.82 3.52 13.91
N ALA A 109 17.88 2.87 13.46
CA ALA A 109 19.12 2.77 14.22
C ALA A 109 19.80 4.14 14.38
N ALA A 110 19.86 4.93 13.31
CA ALA A 110 20.39 6.30 13.35
C ALA A 110 19.64 7.19 14.36
N ALA A 111 18.30 7.06 14.44
CA ALA A 111 17.50 7.78 15.44
C ALA A 111 17.84 7.40 16.89
N LEU A 112 18.46 6.25 17.10
CA LEU A 112 18.87 5.73 18.41
C LEU A 112 20.40 5.78 18.59
N ASN A 113 21.13 6.46 17.71
CA ASN A 113 22.61 6.52 17.67
C ASN A 113 23.28 5.13 17.53
N PHE A 114 22.57 4.14 16.98
CA PHE A 114 23.12 2.84 16.63
C PHE A 114 23.49 2.80 15.14
N ARG A 115 24.54 2.05 14.80
CA ARG A 115 24.95 1.76 13.42
C ARG A 115 24.53 0.33 13.06
N VAL A 116 23.75 0.16 12.00
CA VAL A 116 23.43 -1.16 11.46
C VAL A 116 24.65 -1.67 10.71
N VAL A 117 25.15 -2.85 11.07
CA VAL A 117 26.20 -3.56 10.35
C VAL A 117 25.56 -4.83 9.80
N PHE A 118 25.51 -4.97 8.48
CA PHE A 118 25.04 -6.20 7.84
C PHE A 118 26.20 -7.20 7.88
N ASN A 119 25.98 -8.33 8.55
CA ASN A 119 26.97 -9.41 8.61
C ASN A 119 26.59 -10.49 7.59
N GLU A 120 27.55 -10.96 6.80
CA GLU A 120 27.33 -11.96 5.73
C GLU A 120 27.17 -13.40 6.26
N LEU A 121 26.53 -13.59 7.40
CA LEU A 121 26.29 -14.92 7.95
C LEU A 121 24.89 -15.41 7.54
N ALA A 122 24.77 -15.91 6.31
CA ALA A 122 23.81 -16.95 5.93
C ALA A 122 23.99 -17.37 4.45
N GLY A 123 25.13 -17.99 4.15
CA GLY A 123 25.24 -18.96 3.08
C GLY A 123 25.46 -20.34 3.71
N ALA A 124 24.39 -21.12 3.87
CA ALA A 124 24.40 -22.55 4.13
C ALA A 124 23.07 -23.15 3.67
#